data_AF-A0A2T4C1V0-F1
#
_entry.id   AF-A0A2T4C1V0-F1
#
_cell.length_a   1.000
_cell.length_b   1.000
_cell.length_c   1.000
_cell.angle_alpha   90.00
_cell.angle_beta   90.00
_cell.angle_gamma   90.00
#
_symmetry.space_group_name_H-M   'P 1'
#
loop_
_entity.id
_entity.type
_entity.pdbx_description
1 polymer ?
#
loop_
_entity_poly.entity_id
_entity_poly.type
_entity_poly.pdbx_seq_one_letter_code
_entity_poly.pdbx_strand_id
1 'polypeptide(L)'
;MTQVTIPAALKPQEDLQTVVESRTREWHFHIYFLLQSPAETAAALALRDAVLRLRRDGAFVAVPLHRVNKQPIGPHPAGSYEIWVPDSSFSDVYFYLATNRQNLSILVHPLTSQQRRDHESRNAWLGTPWPIYLDGLPRESSDVPLQYPQLGLGWSSAAEDEISLDERRKRGARVEALLANDAEAAPAPPT
;
A
#
# COMPACT_ATOMS: atom_id res chain seq x y z
N MET A 1 44.91 0.30 7.02
CA MET A 1 43.57 0.55 7.58
C MET A 1 42.70 1.05 6.44
N THR A 2 41.78 0.23 5.96
CA THR A 2 40.84 0.63 4.90
C THR A 2 39.77 1.51 5.55
N GLN A 3 39.72 2.79 5.20
CA GLN A 3 38.66 3.67 5.66
C GLN A 3 37.35 3.20 5.03
N VAL A 4 36.46 2.65 5.88
CA VAL A 4 35.08 2.39 5.51
C VAL A 4 34.36 3.73 5.50
N THR A 5 34.12 4.27 4.31
CA THR A 5 33.24 5.44 4.16
C THR A 5 31.83 5.00 4.53
N ILE A 6 31.38 5.36 5.74
CA ILE A 6 29.99 5.19 6.12
C ILE A 6 29.18 6.17 5.26
N PRO A 7 28.25 5.70 4.41
CA PRO A 7 27.39 6.61 3.66
C PRO A 7 26.67 7.50 4.66
N ALA A 8 26.65 8.81 4.40
CA ALA A 8 25.83 9.73 5.19
C ALA A 8 24.40 9.19 5.26
N ALA A 9 23.81 9.15 6.45
CA ALA A 9 22.44 8.72 6.63
C ALA A 9 21.56 9.49 5.64
N LEU A 10 20.82 8.77 4.78
CA LEU A 10 19.90 9.38 3.84
C LEU A 10 18.87 10.17 4.66
N LYS A 11 18.91 11.50 4.55
CA LYS A 11 17.86 12.35 5.10
C LYS A 11 16.54 11.98 4.41
N PRO A 12 15.41 11.95 5.14
CA PRO A 12 14.10 11.86 4.51
C PRO A 12 13.95 12.95 3.45
N GLN A 13 13.34 12.61 2.31
CA GLN A 13 13.00 13.60 1.30
C GLN A 13 11.88 14.49 1.86
N GLU A 14 12.08 15.81 1.83
CA GLU A 14 11.17 16.82 2.38
C GLU A 14 10.71 17.84 1.35
N ASP A 15 11.26 17.82 0.13
CA ASP A 15 10.78 18.64 -0.98
C ASP A 15 9.36 18.22 -1.39
N LEU A 16 8.41 19.15 -1.23
CA LEU A 16 6.98 18.91 -1.47
C LEU A 16 6.71 18.34 -2.86
N GLN A 17 7.33 18.90 -3.90
CA GLN A 17 7.10 18.48 -5.27
C GLN A 17 7.58 17.03 -5.45
N THR A 18 8.82 16.75 -5.05
CA THR A 18 9.42 15.43 -5.15
C THR A 18 8.58 14.38 -4.43
N VAL A 19 8.16 14.63 -3.19
CA VAL A 19 7.34 13.68 -2.42
C VAL A 19 5.98 13.41 -3.08
N VAL A 20 5.33 14.46 -3.61
CA VAL A 20 4.01 14.35 -4.24
C VAL A 20 4.08 13.59 -5.57
N GLU A 21 5.11 13.85 -6.37
CA GLU A 21 5.30 13.26 -7.69
C GLU A 21 5.83 11.82 -7.60
N SER A 22 6.70 11.51 -6.63
CA SER A 22 7.29 10.18 -6.47
C SER A 22 6.44 9.20 -5.65
N ARG A 23 5.24 9.60 -5.22
CA ARG A 23 4.39 8.76 -4.36
C ARG A 23 3.97 7.49 -5.11
N THR A 24 3.86 6.38 -4.38
CA THR A 24 3.32 5.13 -4.93
C THR A 24 1.85 5.30 -5.28
N ARG A 25 1.48 4.93 -6.50
CA ARG A 25 0.12 5.07 -7.02
C ARG A 25 -0.77 3.84 -6.90
N GLU A 26 -0.16 2.66 -6.72
CA GLU A 26 -0.86 1.38 -6.69
C GLU A 26 -0.30 0.49 -5.59
N TRP A 27 -1.18 -0.28 -4.96
CA TRP A 27 -0.88 -1.09 -3.80
C TRP A 27 -1.52 -2.46 -3.92
N HIS A 28 -0.89 -3.46 -3.31
CA HIS A 28 -1.43 -4.79 -3.16
C HIS A 28 -1.70 -5.10 -1.70
N PHE A 29 -2.84 -5.76 -1.47
CA PHE A 29 -3.21 -6.35 -0.20
C PHE A 29 -3.35 -7.85 -0.42
N HIS A 30 -2.45 -8.65 0.16
CA HIS A 30 -2.53 -10.11 0.11
C HIS A 30 -3.09 -10.64 1.41
N ILE A 31 -4.27 -11.23 1.36
CA ILE A 31 -4.95 -11.82 2.50
C ILE A 31 -4.48 -13.26 2.61
N TYR A 32 -4.00 -13.63 3.80
CA TYR A 32 -3.46 -14.95 4.09
C TYR A 32 -4.38 -15.76 5.01
N PHE A 33 -4.44 -17.06 4.75
CA PHE A 33 -5.16 -18.03 5.55
C PHE A 33 -4.44 -19.38 5.54
N LEU A 34 -4.57 -20.11 6.65
CA LEU A 34 -4.12 -21.49 6.77
C LEU A 34 -5.03 -22.41 5.96
N LEU A 35 -4.45 -23.14 4.99
CA LEU A 35 -5.19 -24.05 4.11
C LEU A 35 -5.85 -25.21 4.87
N GLN A 36 -5.25 -25.63 5.99
CA GLN A 36 -5.79 -26.65 6.88
C GLN A 36 -6.92 -26.14 7.79
N SER A 37 -7.22 -24.83 7.76
CA SER A 37 -8.30 -24.22 8.53
C SER A 37 -9.47 -23.89 7.61
N PRO A 38 -10.54 -24.73 7.60
CA PRO A 38 -11.77 -24.41 6.89
C PRO A 38 -12.38 -23.09 7.36
N ALA A 39 -12.23 -22.76 8.65
CA ALA A 39 -12.73 -21.53 9.23
C ALA A 39 -12.01 -20.29 8.67
N GLU A 40 -10.67 -20.31 8.59
CA GLU A 40 -9.93 -19.18 7.98
C GLU A 40 -10.18 -19.08 6.48
N THR A 41 -10.26 -20.21 5.79
CA THR A 41 -10.60 -20.23 4.36
C THR A 41 -11.98 -19.59 4.14
N ALA A 42 -12.99 -19.97 4.93
CA ALA A 42 -14.32 -19.38 4.84
C ALA A 42 -14.31 -17.88 5.18
N ALA A 43 -13.58 -17.46 6.22
CA ALA A 43 -13.44 -16.06 6.59
C ALA A 43 -12.77 -15.22 5.47
N ALA A 44 -11.72 -15.76 4.86
CA ALA A 44 -10.99 -15.11 3.77
C ALA A 44 -11.89 -14.90 2.54
N LEU A 45 -12.67 -15.93 2.17
CA LEU A 45 -13.62 -15.83 1.06
C LEU A 45 -14.78 -14.88 1.38
N ALA A 46 -15.31 -14.90 2.61
CA ALA A 46 -16.36 -13.98 3.04
C ALA A 46 -15.89 -12.52 3.01
N LEU A 47 -14.65 -12.24 3.44
CA LEU A 47 -14.03 -10.93 3.37
C LEU A 47 -13.85 -10.47 1.92
N ARG A 48 -13.38 -11.36 1.04
CA ARG A 48 -13.26 -11.09 -0.40
C ARG A 48 -14.61 -10.71 -1.02
N ASP A 49 -15.67 -11.45 -0.70
CA ASP A 49 -17.01 -11.17 -1.20
C ASP A 49 -17.56 -9.85 -0.65
N ALA A 50 -17.23 -9.50 0.59
CA ALA A 50 -17.61 -8.21 1.17
C ALA A 50 -16.92 -7.05 0.45
N VAL A 51 -15.62 -7.16 0.16
CA VAL A 51 -14.87 -6.18 -0.66
C VAL A 51 -15.52 -6.03 -2.04
N LEU A 52 -15.91 -7.12 -2.70
CA LEU A 52 -16.57 -7.06 -4.01
C LEU A 52 -17.93 -6.36 -3.95
N ARG A 53 -18.74 -6.61 -2.91
CA ARG A 53 -20.01 -5.91 -2.69
C ARG A 53 -19.79 -4.41 -2.43
N LEU A 54 -18.84 -4.07 -1.56
CA LEU A 54 -18.51 -2.68 -1.23
C LEU A 54 -17.96 -1.90 -2.43
N ARG A 55 -17.14 -2.55 -3.27
CA ARG A 55 -16.73 -1.98 -4.57
C ARG A 55 -17.93 -1.69 -5.45
N ARG A 56 -18.83 -2.67 -5.62
CA ARG A 56 -20.05 -2.52 -6.43
C ARG A 56 -20.91 -1.36 -5.92
N ASP A 57 -20.98 -1.20 -4.61
CA ASP A 57 -21.82 -0.19 -3.94
C ASP A 57 -21.11 1.17 -3.79
N GLY A 58 -19.89 1.32 -4.31
CA GLY A 58 -19.18 2.60 -4.40
C GLY A 58 -18.45 3.04 -3.13
N ALA A 59 -18.20 2.13 -2.18
CA ALA A 59 -17.49 2.47 -0.94
C ALA A 59 -16.01 2.80 -1.18
N PHE A 60 -15.38 2.13 -2.15
CA PHE A 60 -13.98 2.32 -2.55
C PHE A 60 -13.69 1.56 -3.85
N VAL A 61 -12.53 1.82 -4.46
CA VAL A 61 -12.01 1.00 -5.55
C VAL A 61 -11.02 -0.03 -5.00
N ALA A 62 -11.38 -1.31 -5.13
CA ALA A 62 -10.54 -2.44 -4.76
C ALA A 62 -10.81 -3.60 -5.71
N VAL A 63 -9.79 -4.20 -6.30
CA VAL A 63 -9.95 -5.28 -7.29
C VAL A 63 -9.31 -6.57 -6.79
N PRO A 64 -10.09 -7.45 -6.14
CA PRO A 64 -9.63 -8.78 -5.82
C PRO A 64 -9.33 -9.57 -7.09
N LEU A 65 -8.13 -10.17 -7.17
CA LEU A 65 -7.78 -11.05 -8.27
C LEU A 65 -8.75 -12.25 -8.28
N HIS A 66 -9.09 -12.75 -9.48
CA HIS A 66 -10.06 -13.84 -9.60
C HIS A 66 -9.58 -15.12 -8.90
N ARG A 67 -8.28 -15.43 -9.04
CA ARG A 67 -7.64 -16.59 -8.45
C ARG A 67 -7.53 -16.45 -6.94
N VAL A 68 -7.91 -17.52 -6.24
CA VAL A 68 -7.56 -17.76 -4.84
C VAL A 68 -6.52 -18.87 -4.82
N ASN A 69 -5.35 -18.58 -4.24
CA ASN A 69 -4.27 -19.53 -4.11
C ASN A 69 -4.66 -20.57 -3.06
N LYS A 70 -4.78 -21.83 -3.48
CA LYS A 70 -5.06 -23.00 -2.61
C LYS A 70 -3.80 -23.80 -2.28
N GLN A 71 -2.64 -23.21 -2.54
CA GLN A 71 -1.30 -23.72 -2.28
C GLN A 71 -0.34 -22.51 -2.35
N PRO A 72 0.92 -22.63 -1.89
CA PRO A 72 1.91 -21.57 -2.08
C PRO A 72 2.10 -21.25 -3.57
N ILE A 73 2.08 -19.96 -3.91
CA ILE A 73 2.25 -19.45 -5.29
C ILE A 73 3.12 -18.20 -5.24
N GLY A 74 4.17 -18.15 -6.07
CA GLY A 74 5.09 -17.02 -6.13
C GLY A 74 5.77 -16.78 -4.76
N PRO A 75 5.76 -15.55 -4.22
CA PRO A 75 6.37 -15.25 -2.93
C PRO A 75 5.47 -15.63 -1.73
N HIS A 76 4.23 -16.05 -1.97
CA HIS A 76 3.21 -16.22 -0.92
C HIS A 76 3.21 -17.67 -0.37
N PRO A 77 3.54 -17.88 0.92
CA PRO A 77 3.82 -19.21 1.49
C PRO A 77 2.57 -20.03 1.88
N ALA A 78 1.35 -19.52 1.70
CA ALA A 78 0.13 -20.15 2.20
C ALA A 78 -1.06 -19.92 1.27
N GLY A 79 -2.26 -20.28 1.74
CA GLY A 79 -3.49 -19.87 1.09
C GLY A 79 -3.56 -18.35 1.06
N SER A 80 -3.81 -17.77 -0.12
CA SER A 80 -3.88 -16.33 -0.25
C SER A 80 -4.71 -15.86 -1.43
N TYR A 81 -5.09 -14.58 -1.41
CA TYR A 81 -5.54 -13.88 -2.61
C TYR A 81 -5.10 -12.42 -2.56
N GLU A 82 -4.94 -11.82 -3.74
CA GLU A 82 -4.52 -10.43 -3.94
C GLU A 82 -5.73 -9.52 -4.09
N ILE A 83 -5.61 -8.29 -3.60
CA ILE A 83 -6.47 -7.15 -3.94
C ILE A 83 -5.58 -6.01 -4.41
N TRP A 84 -5.81 -5.54 -5.64
CA TRP A 84 -5.23 -4.31 -6.15
C TRP A 84 -6.04 -3.09 -5.70
N VAL A 85 -5.34 -2.03 -5.30
CA VAL A 85 -5.94 -0.79 -4.77
C VAL A 85 -5.16 0.41 -5.29
N PRO A 86 -5.82 1.43 -5.90
CA PRO A 86 -5.16 2.68 -6.26
C PRO A 86 -4.96 3.56 -5.03
N ASP A 87 -3.98 4.46 -5.07
CA ASP A 87 -3.67 5.39 -3.97
C ASP A 87 -4.89 6.19 -3.49
N SER A 88 -5.76 6.59 -4.42
CA SER A 88 -7.02 7.30 -4.15
C SER A 88 -8.02 6.52 -3.28
N SER A 89 -7.92 5.18 -3.19
CA SER A 89 -8.78 4.33 -2.35
C SER A 89 -8.00 3.61 -1.23
N PHE A 90 -6.70 3.87 -1.10
CA PHE A 90 -5.84 3.14 -0.16
C PHE A 90 -6.36 3.24 1.28
N SER A 91 -6.66 4.45 1.74
CA SER A 91 -7.07 4.69 3.13
C SER A 91 -8.39 3.98 3.47
N ASP A 92 -9.42 4.11 2.62
CA ASP A 92 -10.72 3.47 2.82
C ASP A 92 -10.62 1.94 2.87
N VAL A 93 -9.85 1.35 1.96
CA VAL A 93 -9.63 -0.10 1.95
C VAL A 93 -8.83 -0.54 3.17
N TYR A 94 -7.77 0.19 3.53
CA TYR A 94 -6.98 -0.10 4.72
C TYR A 94 -7.82 -0.06 5.99
N PHE A 95 -8.63 0.99 6.19
CA PHE A 95 -9.51 1.14 7.36
C PHE A 95 -10.52 -0.01 7.44
N TYR A 96 -11.15 -0.35 6.32
CA TYR A 96 -12.10 -1.46 6.27
C TYR A 96 -11.42 -2.79 6.64
N LEU A 97 -10.30 -3.12 6.01
CA LEU A 97 -9.59 -4.37 6.26
C LEU A 97 -9.02 -4.44 7.67
N ALA A 98 -8.44 -3.35 8.19
CA ALA A 98 -7.94 -3.28 9.56
C ALA A 98 -9.02 -3.62 10.60
N THR A 99 -10.26 -3.20 10.34
CA THR A 99 -11.40 -3.40 11.25
C THR A 99 -12.11 -4.74 11.03
N ASN A 100 -12.13 -5.27 9.80
CA ASN A 100 -12.99 -6.39 9.41
C ASN A 100 -12.26 -7.69 9.06
N ARG A 101 -10.92 -7.73 9.09
CA ARG A 101 -10.13 -8.92 8.74
C ARG A 101 -10.23 -10.09 9.70
N GLN A 102 -10.90 -9.92 10.85
CA GLN A 102 -10.91 -10.90 11.93
C GLN A 102 -9.46 -11.29 12.32
N ASN A 103 -9.12 -12.57 12.27
CA ASN A 103 -7.78 -13.09 12.60
C ASN A 103 -6.87 -13.25 11.38
N LEU A 104 -7.32 -12.91 10.16
CA LEU A 104 -6.54 -13.10 8.94
C LEU A 104 -5.37 -12.10 8.86
N SER A 105 -4.20 -12.56 8.44
CA SER A 105 -3.05 -11.68 8.19
C SER A 105 -3.13 -11.06 6.80
N ILE A 106 -2.74 -9.79 6.66
CA ILE A 106 -2.73 -9.10 5.37
C ILE A 106 -1.37 -8.44 5.15
N LEU A 107 -0.66 -8.87 4.11
CA LEU A 107 0.52 -8.18 3.59
C LEU A 107 0.04 -6.99 2.77
N VAL A 108 0.52 -5.79 3.07
CA VAL A 108 0.27 -4.57 2.31
C VAL A 108 1.59 -4.10 1.73
N HIS A 109 1.69 -3.91 0.42
CA HIS A 109 2.91 -3.38 -0.18
C HIS A 109 2.63 -2.49 -1.40
N PRO A 110 3.54 -1.55 -1.71
CA PRO A 110 3.45 -0.75 -2.91
C PRO A 110 3.69 -1.60 -4.16
N LEU A 111 3.21 -1.13 -5.31
CA LEU A 111 3.45 -1.76 -6.61
C LEU A 111 4.40 -0.88 -7.44
N THR A 112 5.71 -1.16 -7.35
CA THR A 112 6.74 -0.45 -8.12
C THR A 112 7.59 -1.43 -8.94
N SER A 113 8.54 -0.90 -9.71
CA SER A 113 9.54 -1.72 -10.41
C SER A 113 10.47 -2.51 -9.47
N GLN A 114 10.46 -2.27 -8.15
CA GLN A 114 11.37 -2.89 -7.18
C GLN A 114 10.63 -3.95 -6.35
N GLN A 115 10.03 -4.94 -7.04
CA GLN A 115 9.09 -5.89 -6.42
C GLN A 115 9.64 -6.57 -5.16
N ARG A 116 10.90 -7.05 -5.19
CA ARG A 116 11.53 -7.64 -3.99
C ARG A 116 11.55 -6.66 -2.82
N ARG A 117 11.97 -5.41 -3.07
CA ARG A 117 12.05 -4.37 -2.03
C ARG A 117 10.66 -4.01 -1.50
N ASP A 118 9.67 -3.98 -2.39
CA ASP A 118 8.27 -3.73 -2.04
C ASP A 118 7.74 -4.80 -1.06
N HIS A 119 8.06 -6.07 -1.32
CA HIS A 119 7.68 -7.19 -0.47
C HIS A 119 8.55 -7.36 0.79
N GLU A 120 9.74 -6.77 0.85
CA GLU A 120 10.71 -6.99 1.93
C GLU A 120 10.70 -5.84 2.95
N SER A 121 10.97 -4.62 2.49
CA SER A 121 11.27 -3.47 3.37
C SER A 121 10.29 -2.31 3.27
N ARG A 122 9.47 -2.25 2.20
CA ARG A 122 8.41 -1.24 2.06
C ARG A 122 7.02 -1.79 2.41
N ASN A 123 6.95 -3.05 2.82
CA ASN A 123 5.68 -3.66 3.20
C ASN A 123 5.20 -3.16 4.56
N ALA A 124 3.93 -3.44 4.84
CA ALA A 124 3.33 -3.42 6.16
C ALA A 124 2.49 -4.68 6.34
N TRP A 125 2.14 -4.98 7.58
CA TRP A 125 1.28 -6.11 7.93
C TRP A 125 0.11 -5.68 8.81
N LEU A 126 -1.08 -6.14 8.46
CA LEU A 126 -2.22 -6.18 9.38
C LEU A 126 -2.27 -7.59 9.98
N GLY A 127 -2.05 -7.70 11.28
CA GLY A 127 -1.96 -9.00 11.97
C GLY A 127 -0.55 -9.58 11.97
N THR A 128 -0.45 -10.90 12.12
CA THR A 128 0.85 -11.59 12.25
C THR A 128 1.55 -11.69 10.89
N PRO A 129 2.80 -11.20 10.74
CA PRO A 129 3.54 -11.34 9.49
C PRO A 129 3.80 -12.80 9.10
N TRP A 130 3.78 -13.09 7.80
CA TRP A 130 4.17 -14.39 7.26
C TRP A 130 5.58 -14.33 6.64
N PRO A 131 6.32 -15.46 6.61
CA PRO A 131 7.63 -15.53 5.97
C PRO A 131 7.48 -15.52 4.44
N ILE A 132 7.67 -14.36 3.82
CA ILE A 132 7.59 -14.19 2.37
C ILE A 132 8.81 -14.82 1.68
N TYR A 133 8.58 -15.58 0.61
CA TYR A 133 9.64 -16.18 -0.19
C TYR A 133 10.22 -15.14 -1.18
N LEU A 134 11.18 -14.35 -0.70
CA LEU A 134 11.74 -13.21 -1.43
C LEU A 134 12.64 -13.58 -2.62
N ASP A 135 13.19 -14.80 -2.64
CA ASP A 135 14.12 -15.22 -3.70
C ASP A 135 13.42 -15.51 -5.03
N GLY A 136 12.10 -15.69 -5.01
CA GLY A 136 11.28 -15.78 -6.22
C GLY A 136 10.96 -14.43 -6.88
N LEU A 137 11.34 -13.30 -6.27
CA LEU A 137 11.00 -11.97 -6.76
C LEU A 137 12.15 -11.30 -7.52
N PRO A 138 11.88 -10.66 -8.67
CA PRO A 138 12.86 -9.82 -9.33
C PRO A 138 13.23 -8.63 -8.43
N ARG A 139 14.51 -8.27 -8.43
CA ARG A 139 15.00 -7.08 -7.69
C ARG A 139 14.55 -5.79 -8.34
N GLU A 140 14.53 -5.77 -9.67
CA GLU A 140 14.14 -4.65 -10.49
C GLU A 140 13.44 -5.19 -11.75
N SER A 141 12.46 -4.45 -12.24
CA SER A 141 11.76 -4.70 -13.51
C SER A 141 11.89 -3.44 -14.37
N SER A 142 11.94 -3.62 -15.70
CA SER A 142 11.95 -2.51 -16.66
C SER A 142 10.72 -1.62 -16.55
N ASP A 143 9.58 -2.24 -16.22
CA ASP A 143 8.27 -1.61 -16.24
C ASP A 143 7.64 -1.63 -14.85
N VAL A 144 6.90 -0.56 -14.55
CA VAL A 144 6.01 -0.53 -13.38
C VAL A 144 4.80 -1.42 -13.69
N PRO A 145 4.38 -2.34 -12.80
CA PRO A 145 3.26 -3.21 -13.09
C PRO A 145 1.97 -2.40 -13.22
N LEU A 146 1.38 -2.37 -14.42
CA LEU A 146 0.13 -1.67 -14.72
C LEU A 146 -1.02 -2.68 -14.87
N GLN A 147 -1.77 -2.92 -13.80
CA GLN A 147 -2.74 -4.03 -13.76
C GLN A 147 -4.13 -3.67 -14.33
N TYR A 148 -4.64 -2.47 -14.05
CA TYR A 148 -6.02 -2.08 -14.41
C TYR A 148 -6.11 -0.69 -15.07
N PRO A 149 -5.40 -0.44 -16.19
CA PRO A 149 -5.33 0.88 -16.83
C PRO A 149 -6.69 1.43 -17.27
N GLN A 150 -7.63 0.56 -17.62
CA GLN A 150 -8.99 0.94 -18.03
C GLN A 150 -9.80 1.67 -16.95
N LEU A 151 -9.34 1.67 -15.70
CA LEU A 151 -9.98 2.41 -14.62
C LEU A 151 -9.55 3.88 -14.58
N GLY A 152 -8.46 4.27 -15.25
CA GLY A 152 -7.94 5.64 -15.18
C GLY A 152 -7.46 6.06 -13.79
N LEU A 153 -7.07 5.09 -12.96
CA LEU A 153 -6.64 5.28 -11.57
C LEU A 153 -5.19 4.85 -11.37
N GLY A 154 -4.59 5.27 -10.26
CA GLY A 154 -3.23 4.89 -9.91
C GLY A 154 -2.23 5.47 -10.92
N TRP A 155 -1.41 4.62 -11.55
CA TRP A 155 -0.45 5.08 -12.55
C TRP A 155 -1.10 5.57 -13.86
N SER A 156 -2.40 5.32 -14.05
CA SER A 156 -3.19 5.82 -15.19
C SER A 156 -4.02 7.08 -14.90
N SER A 157 -3.85 7.71 -13.73
CA SER A 157 -4.57 8.95 -13.40
C SER A 157 -4.11 10.13 -14.25
N ALA A 158 -5.05 11.02 -14.56
CA ALA A 158 -4.78 12.23 -15.34
C ALA A 158 -4.16 13.32 -14.45
N ALA A 159 -3.35 14.21 -15.04
CA ALA A 159 -2.65 15.25 -14.29
C ALA A 159 -3.63 16.29 -13.70
N GLU A 160 -4.76 16.52 -14.37
CA GLU A 160 -5.84 17.41 -13.92
C GLU A 160 -6.58 16.92 -12.67
N ASP A 161 -6.50 15.63 -12.35
CA ASP A 161 -7.10 15.06 -11.13
C ASP A 161 -6.23 15.33 -9.88
N GLU A 162 -4.99 15.80 -10.07
CA GLU A 162 -4.08 16.10 -8.97
C GLU A 162 -4.37 17.44 -8.30
N ILE A 163 -4.31 17.43 -6.97
CA ILE A 163 -4.26 18.67 -6.20
C ILE A 163 -2.94 19.39 -6.50
N SER A 164 -3.04 20.63 -7.00
CA SER A 164 -1.89 21.45 -7.34
C SER A 164 -0.97 21.70 -6.13
N LEU A 165 0.32 21.95 -6.40
CA LEU A 165 1.30 22.25 -5.34
C LEU A 165 0.91 23.50 -4.53
N ASP A 166 0.31 24.50 -5.15
CA ASP A 166 -0.13 25.71 -4.45
C ASP A 166 -1.32 25.45 -3.53
N GLU A 167 -2.28 24.62 -3.95
CA GLU A 167 -3.37 24.20 -3.08
C GLU A 167 -2.86 23.34 -1.92
N ARG A 168 -1.88 22.47 -2.15
CA ARG A 168 -1.21 21.70 -1.09
C ARG A 168 -0.53 22.62 -0.07
N ARG A 169 0.21 23.64 -0.53
CA ARG A 169 0.86 24.64 0.34
C ARG A 169 -0.18 25.41 1.16
N LYS A 170 -1.28 25.86 0.55
CA LYS A 170 -2.38 26.54 1.26
C LYS A 170 -2.98 25.67 2.36
N ARG A 171 -3.21 24.38 2.09
CA ARG A 171 -3.70 23.42 3.09
C ARG A 171 -2.70 23.24 4.22
N GLY A 172 -1.41 23.08 3.91
CA GLY A 172 -0.34 23.00 4.90
C GLY A 172 -0.30 24.23 5.81
N ALA A 173 -0.27 25.43 5.23
CA ALA A 173 -0.26 26.68 6.00
C ALA A 173 -1.49 26.82 6.92
N ARG A 174 -2.66 26.34 6.48
CA ARG A 174 -3.87 26.32 7.31
C ARG A 174 -3.73 25.37 8.50
N VAL A 175 -3.13 24.20 8.32
CA VAL A 175 -2.88 23.25 9.43
C VAL A 175 -1.94 23.88 10.45
N GLU A 176 -0.81 24.45 10.01
CA GLU A 176 0.13 25.12 10.91
C GLU A 176 -0.51 26.29 11.68
N ALA A 177 -1.35 27.08 11.02
CA ALA A 177 -2.06 28.18 11.69
C ALA A 177 -3.03 27.69 12.78
N LEU A 178 -3.68 26.54 12.58
CA LEU A 178 -4.59 25.94 13.57
C LEU A 178 -3.83 25.35 14.76
N LEU A 179 -2.65 24.78 14.51
CA LEU A 179 -1.82 24.12 15.53
C LEU A 179 -0.87 25.08 16.25
N ALA A 180 -0.75 26.34 15.83
CA ALA A 180 0.25 27.29 16.33
C ALA A 180 0.27 27.52 17.85
N ASN A 181 -0.86 27.29 18.54
CA ASN A 181 -0.97 27.46 19.99
C ASN A 181 -1.25 26.13 20.73
N ASP A 182 -1.17 25.00 20.03
CA ASP A 182 -1.33 23.67 20.64
C ASP A 182 0.01 23.18 21.18
N ALA A 183 0.13 23.09 22.50
CA ALA A 183 1.36 22.68 23.17
C ALA A 183 1.72 21.21 22.96
N GLU A 184 0.77 20.37 22.51
CA GLU A 184 1.01 18.96 22.19
C GLU A 184 1.38 18.75 20.72
N ALA A 185 1.15 19.74 19.85
CA ALA A 185 1.54 19.71 18.45
C ALA A 185 2.98 20.23 18.27
N ALA A 186 3.88 19.37 17.79
CA ALA A 186 5.23 19.80 17.45
C ALA A 186 5.18 20.81 16.27
N PRO A 187 5.82 21.99 16.39
CA PRO A 187 5.83 22.97 15.30
C PRO A 187 6.70 22.50 14.13
N ALA A 188 6.31 22.87 12.90
CA ALA A 188 7.16 22.65 11.74
C ALA A 188 8.52 23.38 11.90
N PRO A 189 9.64 22.77 11.43
CA PRO A 189 10.92 23.45 11.38
C PRO A 189 10.87 24.73 10.53
N PRO A 190 11.71 25.74 10.83
CA PRO A 190 11.81 26.93 9.99
C PRO A 190 12.32 26.57 8.58
N THR A 191 11.76 27.23 7.57
CA THR A 191 12.14 27.12 6.16
C THR A 191 13.43 27.86 5.83
#